data_AF-D1YZH6-F1
#
_entry.id   AF-D1YZH6-F1
#
_cell.length_a   1.000
_cell.length_b   1.000
_cell.length_c   1.000
_cell.angle_alpha   90.00
_cell.angle_beta   90.00
_cell.angle_gamma   90.00
#
_symmetry.space_group_name_H-M   'P 1'
#
loop_
_entity.id
_entity.type
_entity.pdbx_description
1 polymer ?
#
loop_
_entity_poly.entity_id
_entity_poly.type
_entity_poly.pdbx_seq_one_letter_code
_entity_poly.pdbx_strand_id
1 'polypeptide(L)'
;MLTGITVRSRVHKMAINPDIRTINDNGYLTIPAISNKKQTYYYWSTVHKEDYDFDEVWKGQPANANCAILCEDIVCYVDFDAHTAEPNGMTVYHKLEQVGTFKGCIIEKTQGDGRHVYFKGIKGGKYTVQIDGISIEVTAGRNLAYCYPTVTEKGGYTFTSEKTLLNTRPEDLPELLEVLARPPKKECIGVRVELSRIPSKQMNRIINDFLRQAIRRAKYIGRNNSGYVFACQLRDMRLTYEQAAIWMLKYQEGVNQ
;
A
#
# COMPACT_ATOMS: atom_id res chain seq x y z
N MET A 1 17.32 -19.53 -57.66
CA MET A 1 16.05 -19.20 -56.99
C MET A 1 16.19 -19.54 -55.51
N LEU A 2 16.39 -18.54 -54.66
CA LEU A 2 16.48 -18.71 -53.20
C LEU A 2 15.07 -18.54 -52.62
N THR A 3 14.50 -19.64 -52.12
CA THR A 3 13.21 -19.63 -51.42
C THR A 3 13.41 -19.02 -50.03
N GLY A 4 12.96 -17.78 -49.86
CA GLY A 4 12.93 -17.12 -48.56
C GLY A 4 12.00 -17.84 -47.59
N ILE A 5 12.57 -18.42 -46.55
CA ILE A 5 11.81 -18.98 -45.43
C ILE A 5 11.29 -17.80 -44.61
N THR A 6 10.01 -17.46 -44.79
CA THR A 6 9.33 -16.50 -43.91
C THR A 6 9.08 -17.20 -42.57
N VAL A 7 9.97 -16.99 -41.60
CA VAL A 7 9.72 -17.37 -40.20
C VAL A 7 8.64 -16.45 -39.66
N ARG A 8 7.38 -16.86 -39.77
CA ARG A 8 6.28 -16.26 -39.00
C ARG A 8 6.50 -16.62 -37.55
N SER A 9 7.15 -15.74 -36.79
CA SER A 9 7.21 -15.89 -35.33
C SER A 9 5.77 -15.86 -34.81
N ARG A 10 5.25 -17.03 -34.41
CA ARG A 10 4.05 -17.10 -33.58
C ARG A 10 4.45 -16.48 -32.26
N VAL A 11 4.22 -15.17 -32.11
CA VAL A 11 4.19 -14.51 -30.80
C VAL A 11 3.10 -15.24 -30.03
N HIS A 12 3.47 -16.25 -29.24
CA HIS A 12 2.59 -16.83 -28.26
C HIS A 12 2.28 -15.68 -27.31
N LYS A 13 1.06 -15.14 -27.40
CA LYS A 13 0.53 -14.26 -26.36
C LYS A 13 0.59 -15.10 -25.09
N MET A 14 1.61 -14.87 -24.26
CA MET A 14 1.69 -15.56 -22.99
C MET A 14 0.47 -15.11 -22.19
N ALA A 15 -0.37 -16.07 -21.81
CA ALA A 15 -1.60 -15.77 -21.10
C ALA A 15 -1.26 -15.21 -19.71
N ILE A 16 -1.96 -14.14 -19.32
CA ILE A 16 -1.95 -13.61 -17.95
C ILE A 16 -2.34 -14.75 -16.99
N ASN A 17 -1.77 -14.77 -15.79
CA ASN A 17 -2.13 -15.75 -14.78
C ASN A 17 -3.67 -15.74 -14.55
N PRO A 18 -4.37 -16.88 -14.73
CA PRO A 18 -5.83 -16.93 -14.64
C PRO A 18 -6.38 -16.54 -13.26
N ASP A 19 -5.56 -16.67 -12.21
CA ASP A 19 -5.95 -16.27 -10.86
C ASP A 19 -6.10 -14.75 -10.72
N ILE A 20 -5.32 -13.97 -11.48
CA ILE A 20 -5.43 -12.50 -11.50
C ILE A 20 -6.77 -12.08 -12.10
N ARG A 21 -7.18 -12.72 -13.19
CA ARG A 21 -8.51 -12.51 -13.77
C ARG A 21 -9.60 -12.92 -12.79
N THR A 22 -9.41 -14.04 -12.09
CA THR A 22 -10.38 -14.51 -11.08
C THR A 22 -10.53 -13.48 -9.95
N ILE A 23 -9.43 -12.88 -9.47
CA ILE A 23 -9.47 -11.77 -8.51
C ILE A 23 -10.28 -10.60 -9.10
N ASN A 24 -10.01 -10.21 -10.35
CA ASN A 24 -10.74 -9.14 -11.00
C ASN A 24 -12.25 -9.40 -11.15
N ASP A 25 -12.61 -10.60 -11.59
CA ASP A 25 -14.00 -11.03 -11.79
C ASP A 25 -14.79 -11.06 -10.47
N ASN A 26 -14.09 -11.18 -9.34
CA ASN A 26 -14.66 -11.06 -8.00
C ASN A 26 -14.82 -9.59 -7.51
N GLY A 27 -14.59 -8.62 -8.39
CA GLY A 27 -14.81 -7.19 -8.15
C GLY A 27 -13.61 -6.41 -7.60
N TYR A 28 -12.40 -6.99 -7.66
CA TYR A 28 -11.16 -6.29 -7.30
C TYR A 28 -10.55 -5.60 -8.51
N LEU A 29 -10.13 -4.35 -8.35
CA LEU A 29 -9.34 -3.69 -9.39
C LEU A 29 -7.90 -4.16 -9.27
N THR A 30 -7.43 -4.96 -10.23
CA THR A 30 -6.06 -5.47 -10.24
C THR A 30 -5.15 -4.57 -11.06
N ILE A 31 -3.97 -4.28 -10.52
CA ILE A 31 -2.95 -3.42 -11.13
C ILE A 31 -1.69 -4.26 -11.34
N PRO A 32 -1.17 -4.33 -12.57
CA PRO A 32 0.04 -5.08 -12.86
C PRO A 32 1.27 -4.36 -12.29
N ALA A 33 2.18 -5.16 -11.76
CA ALA A 33 3.43 -4.74 -11.18
C ALA A 33 4.62 -5.48 -11.78
N ILE A 34 5.76 -4.81 -11.77
CA ILE A 34 7.02 -5.31 -12.28
C ILE A 34 7.38 -6.60 -11.54
N SER A 35 7.69 -7.65 -12.30
CA SER A 35 8.14 -8.93 -11.75
C SER A 35 9.30 -8.73 -10.77
N ASN A 36 9.31 -9.50 -9.70
CA ASN A 36 10.29 -9.43 -8.60
C ASN A 36 10.33 -8.10 -7.83
N LYS A 37 9.43 -7.14 -8.12
CA LYS A 37 9.39 -5.83 -7.48
C LYS A 37 7.98 -5.47 -7.02
N LYS A 38 7.92 -4.56 -6.05
CA LYS A 38 6.70 -3.87 -5.61
C LYS A 38 6.62 -2.49 -6.26
N GLN A 39 6.63 -2.46 -7.59
CA GLN A 39 6.48 -1.25 -8.40
C GLN A 39 5.49 -1.55 -9.52
N THR A 40 4.46 -0.73 -9.67
CA THR A 40 3.46 -0.88 -10.73
C THR A 40 4.00 -0.46 -12.10
N TYR A 41 3.45 -1.02 -13.18
CA TYR A 41 3.69 -0.53 -14.54
C TYR A 41 2.93 0.78 -14.83
N TYR A 42 1.89 1.05 -14.05
CA TYR A 42 1.00 2.20 -14.22
C TYR A 42 1.11 3.17 -13.05
N TYR A 43 0.77 4.42 -13.33
CA TYR A 43 0.46 5.37 -12.27
C TYR A 43 -0.96 5.09 -11.74
N TRP A 44 -1.08 4.13 -10.82
CA TRP A 44 -2.37 3.60 -10.32
C TRP A 44 -3.33 4.68 -9.82
N SER A 45 -2.82 5.85 -9.41
CA SER A 45 -3.65 6.97 -8.99
C SER A 45 -4.45 7.64 -10.12
N THR A 46 -4.30 7.23 -11.39
CA THR A 46 -5.19 7.61 -12.50
C THR A 46 -6.20 6.54 -12.86
N VAL A 47 -6.14 5.37 -12.21
CA VAL A 47 -7.09 4.29 -12.44
C VAL A 47 -8.31 4.53 -11.56
N HIS A 48 -9.48 4.59 -12.18
CA HIS A 48 -10.76 4.79 -11.52
C HIS A 48 -11.65 3.62 -11.86
N LYS A 49 -12.44 3.16 -10.88
CA LYS A 49 -13.35 2.03 -11.04
C LYS A 49 -14.31 2.18 -12.22
N GLU A 50 -14.82 3.38 -12.46
CA GLU A 50 -15.77 3.68 -13.53
C GLU A 50 -15.16 3.50 -14.92
N ASP A 51 -13.85 3.69 -15.03
CA ASP A 51 -13.08 3.64 -16.28
C ASP A 51 -12.17 2.39 -16.35
N TYR A 52 -12.31 1.47 -15.40
CA TYR A 52 -11.42 0.31 -15.31
C TYR A 52 -11.80 -0.75 -16.34
N ASP A 53 -10.87 -1.04 -17.25
CA ASP A 53 -10.92 -2.18 -18.16
C ASP A 53 -9.73 -3.10 -17.89
N PHE A 54 -10.01 -4.33 -17.46
CA PHE A 54 -8.98 -5.33 -17.16
C PHE A 54 -8.10 -5.62 -18.37
N ASP A 55 -8.70 -5.79 -19.55
CA ASP A 55 -8.00 -6.21 -20.75
C ASP A 55 -7.05 -5.12 -21.25
N GLU A 56 -7.45 -3.85 -21.13
CA GLU A 56 -6.57 -2.72 -21.45
C GLU A 56 -5.48 -2.51 -20.39
N VAL A 57 -5.79 -2.63 -19.09
CA VAL A 57 -4.79 -2.50 -18.01
C VAL A 57 -3.72 -3.59 -18.11
N TRP A 58 -4.12 -4.83 -18.41
CA TRP A 58 -3.20 -5.97 -18.50
C TRP A 58 -2.64 -6.22 -19.91
N LYS A 59 -2.99 -5.38 -20.88
CA LYS A 59 -2.52 -5.47 -22.26
C LYS A 59 -1.00 -5.39 -22.34
N GLY A 60 -0.39 -6.38 -23.00
CA GLY A 60 1.05 -6.41 -23.26
C GLY A 60 1.92 -6.61 -22.01
N GLN A 61 1.32 -6.88 -20.85
CA GLN A 61 2.08 -7.17 -19.63
C GLN A 61 2.69 -8.57 -19.69
N PRO A 62 3.87 -8.79 -19.08
CA PRO A 62 4.48 -10.10 -19.09
C PRO A 62 3.66 -11.09 -18.25
N ALA A 63 3.70 -12.37 -18.61
CA ALA A 63 2.91 -13.41 -17.93
C ALA A 63 3.25 -13.59 -16.45
N ASN A 64 4.49 -13.25 -16.09
CA ASN A 64 5.02 -13.27 -14.73
C ASN A 64 4.96 -11.89 -14.06
N ALA A 65 4.15 -10.96 -14.56
CA ALA A 65 3.90 -9.70 -13.86
C ALA A 65 3.34 -9.99 -12.46
N ASN A 66 3.81 -9.22 -11.49
CA ASN A 66 3.24 -9.18 -10.15
C ASN A 66 1.86 -8.50 -10.19
N CYS A 67 1.09 -8.63 -9.11
CA CYS A 67 -0.26 -8.09 -9.01
C CYS A 67 -0.45 -7.32 -7.71
N ALA A 68 -1.11 -6.17 -7.79
CA ALA A 68 -1.63 -5.47 -6.63
C ALA A 68 -3.13 -5.25 -6.79
N ILE A 69 -3.85 -5.27 -5.68
CA ILE A 69 -5.25 -4.84 -5.58
C ILE A 69 -5.27 -3.35 -5.24
N LEU A 70 -6.01 -2.58 -6.03
CA LEU A 70 -6.35 -1.20 -5.69
C LEU A 70 -7.52 -1.20 -4.70
N CYS A 71 -7.29 -0.68 -3.50
CA CYS A 71 -8.24 -0.67 -2.37
C CYS A 71 -9.36 0.37 -2.51
N GLU A 72 -9.74 0.72 -3.75
CA GLU A 72 -10.70 1.78 -4.03
C GLU A 72 -12.11 1.47 -3.46
N ASP A 73 -12.84 2.53 -3.10
CA ASP A 73 -14.16 2.56 -2.49
C ASP A 73 -14.35 1.80 -1.18
N ILE A 74 -14.46 0.48 -1.31
CA ILE A 74 -14.93 -0.43 -0.27
C ILE A 74 -13.92 -1.52 0.00
N VAL A 75 -12.91 -1.75 -0.83
CA VAL A 75 -11.94 -2.81 -0.54
C VAL A 75 -10.93 -2.30 0.47
N CYS A 76 -10.72 -3.06 1.53
CA CYS A 76 -9.73 -2.77 2.56
C CYS A 76 -8.91 -4.02 2.82
N TYR A 77 -7.71 -3.84 3.35
CA TYR A 77 -6.98 -4.94 3.94
C TYR A 77 -6.42 -4.58 5.30
N VAL A 78 -6.35 -5.59 6.17
CA VAL A 78 -5.58 -5.54 7.43
C VAL A 78 -4.25 -6.24 7.19
N ASP A 79 -3.16 -5.60 7.59
CA ASP A 79 -1.81 -6.17 7.57
C ASP A 79 -1.43 -6.67 8.97
N PHE A 80 -1.39 -7.99 9.13
CA PHE A 80 -0.90 -8.66 10.33
C PHE A 80 0.54 -9.09 10.09
N ASP A 81 1.48 -8.20 10.43
CA ASP A 81 2.91 -8.48 10.29
C ASP A 81 3.38 -9.58 11.25
N ALA A 82 4.18 -10.50 10.72
CA ALA A 82 4.93 -11.44 11.54
C ALA A 82 6.27 -10.80 11.95
N HIS A 83 6.56 -10.82 13.25
CA HIS A 83 7.83 -10.36 13.80
C HIS A 83 8.42 -11.43 14.70
N THR A 84 9.74 -11.45 14.87
CA THR A 84 10.40 -12.48 15.70
C THR A 84 10.10 -12.33 17.19
N ALA A 85 9.74 -11.12 17.64
CA ALA A 85 9.33 -10.86 19.01
C ALA A 85 7.81 -10.98 19.13
N GLU A 86 7.36 -11.81 20.07
CA GLU A 86 5.96 -11.91 20.46
C GLU A 86 5.67 -10.97 21.65
N PRO A 87 4.46 -10.39 21.74
CA PRO A 87 3.35 -10.58 20.82
C PRO A 87 3.44 -9.62 19.59
N ASN A 88 2.94 -10.06 18.44
CA ASN A 88 3.01 -9.36 17.14
C ASN A 88 1.67 -9.42 16.38
N GLY A 89 1.65 -8.95 15.12
CA GLY A 89 0.44 -8.97 14.29
C GLY A 89 -0.17 -10.36 14.13
N MET A 90 0.64 -11.40 14.03
CA MET A 90 0.16 -12.78 13.93
C MET A 90 -0.51 -13.28 15.22
N THR A 91 -0.04 -12.86 16.41
CA THR A 91 -0.74 -13.16 17.67
C THR A 91 -2.18 -12.65 17.65
N VAL A 92 -2.37 -11.41 17.14
CA VAL A 92 -3.68 -10.78 17.03
C VAL A 92 -4.53 -11.49 15.97
N TYR A 93 -3.95 -11.80 14.81
CA TYR A 93 -4.63 -12.55 13.75
C TYR A 93 -5.18 -13.88 14.28
N HIS A 94 -4.36 -14.68 14.96
CA HIS A 94 -4.79 -15.98 15.47
C HIS A 94 -5.91 -15.88 16.50
N LYS A 95 -5.86 -14.87 17.38
CA LYS A 95 -6.92 -14.62 18.36
C LYS A 95 -8.25 -14.28 17.69
N LEU A 96 -8.24 -13.44 16.67
CA LEU A 96 -9.45 -13.05 15.90
C LEU A 96 -9.95 -14.21 15.02
N GLU A 97 -9.05 -14.95 14.38
CA GLU A 97 -9.42 -16.13 13.59
C GLU A 97 -10.09 -17.21 14.44
N GLN A 98 -9.65 -17.43 15.69
CA GLN A 98 -10.23 -18.42 16.61
C GLN A 98 -11.71 -18.18 16.94
N VAL A 99 -12.16 -16.93 16.92
CA VAL A 99 -13.58 -16.57 17.14
C VAL A 99 -14.35 -16.42 15.82
N GLY A 100 -13.69 -16.72 14.69
CA GLY A 100 -14.29 -16.70 13.36
C GLY A 100 -14.45 -15.31 12.75
N THR A 101 -13.71 -14.30 13.25
CA THR A 101 -13.82 -12.91 12.77
C THR A 101 -13.64 -12.83 11.26
N PHE A 102 -12.71 -13.59 10.67
CA PHE A 102 -12.36 -13.46 9.24
C PHE A 102 -13.11 -14.39 8.29
N LYS A 103 -14.22 -14.99 8.75
CA LYS A 103 -15.01 -15.89 7.92
C LYS A 103 -15.50 -15.19 6.64
N GLY A 104 -15.18 -15.76 5.48
CA GLY A 104 -15.56 -15.22 4.16
C GLY A 104 -14.64 -14.13 3.61
N CYS A 105 -13.61 -13.73 4.36
CA CYS A 105 -12.56 -12.83 3.88
C CYS A 105 -11.61 -13.57 2.93
N ILE A 106 -10.99 -12.81 2.02
CA ILE A 106 -9.80 -13.32 1.32
C ILE A 106 -8.63 -13.17 2.29
N ILE A 107 -7.91 -14.27 2.51
CA ILE A 107 -6.74 -14.29 3.39
C ILE A 107 -5.54 -14.78 2.60
N GLU A 108 -4.49 -13.98 2.62
CA GLU A 108 -3.22 -14.30 1.97
C GLU A 108 -2.10 -14.30 2.99
N LYS A 109 -1.22 -15.28 2.87
CA LYS A 109 0.10 -15.24 3.50
C LYS A 109 0.99 -14.28 2.72
N THR A 110 1.59 -13.33 3.42
CA THR A 110 2.52 -12.36 2.84
C THR A 110 3.91 -12.95 2.69
N GLN A 111 4.77 -12.30 1.91
CA GLN A 111 6.20 -12.64 1.78
C GLN A 111 6.98 -12.63 3.11
N GLY A 112 6.45 -11.97 4.15
CA GLY A 112 7.06 -11.88 5.48
C GLY A 112 6.43 -12.83 6.49
N ASP A 113 5.77 -13.90 6.03
CA ASP A 113 5.00 -14.86 6.85
C ASP A 113 3.77 -14.29 7.59
N GLY A 114 3.50 -12.99 7.46
CA GLY A 114 2.29 -12.32 7.97
C GLY A 114 1.01 -12.68 7.22
N ARG A 115 -0.09 -11.96 7.51
CA ARG A 115 -1.38 -12.12 6.81
C ARG A 115 -1.92 -10.80 6.31
N HIS A 116 -2.32 -10.78 5.04
CA HIS A 116 -3.26 -9.80 4.55
C HIS A 116 -4.67 -10.39 4.64
N VAL A 117 -5.56 -9.70 5.32
CA VAL A 117 -6.99 -10.03 5.36
C VAL A 117 -7.74 -8.95 4.62
N TYR A 118 -8.34 -9.29 3.49
CA TYR A 118 -9.13 -8.36 2.70
C TYR A 118 -10.60 -8.45 3.09
N PHE A 119 -11.26 -7.31 3.16
CA PHE A 119 -12.69 -7.21 3.47
C PHE A 119 -13.32 -5.98 2.81
N LYS A 120 -14.66 -5.95 2.73
CA LYS A 120 -15.38 -4.78 2.19
C LYS A 120 -15.80 -3.84 3.32
N GLY A 121 -15.77 -2.54 3.04
CA GLY A 121 -16.65 -1.49 3.56
C GLY A 121 -16.08 -0.49 4.57
N ILE A 122 -14.75 -0.32 4.67
CA ILE A 122 -14.19 0.92 5.26
C ILE A 122 -13.88 1.91 4.14
N LYS A 123 -14.37 3.14 4.27
CA LYS A 123 -14.09 4.19 3.29
C LYS A 123 -12.82 4.96 3.66
N GLY A 124 -11.88 5.00 2.72
CA GLY A 124 -10.76 5.94 2.68
C GLY A 124 -9.61 5.59 3.64
N GLY A 125 -8.41 6.10 3.32
CA GLY A 125 -7.31 6.25 4.29
C GLY A 125 -6.49 5.01 4.65
N LYS A 126 -5.38 5.27 5.34
CA LYS A 126 -4.56 4.28 6.02
C LYS A 126 -4.62 4.61 7.51
N TYR A 127 -4.90 3.61 8.32
CA TYR A 127 -5.08 3.75 9.77
C TYR A 127 -4.21 2.74 10.49
N THR A 128 -3.84 3.08 11.71
CA THR A 128 -3.17 2.16 12.63
C THR A 128 -4.07 1.98 13.84
N VAL A 129 -4.29 0.73 14.19
CA VAL A 129 -5.21 0.30 15.23
C VAL A 129 -4.40 -0.38 16.32
N GLN A 130 -4.70 -0.10 17.59
CA GLN A 130 -4.03 -0.76 18.71
C GLN A 130 -4.90 -1.91 19.21
N ILE A 131 -4.41 -3.14 19.06
CA ILE A 131 -5.06 -4.35 19.57
C ILE A 131 -4.12 -5.01 20.55
N ASP A 132 -4.51 -5.09 21.83
CA ASP A 132 -3.67 -5.64 22.90
C ASP A 132 -2.25 -5.02 22.97
N GLY A 133 -2.14 -3.72 22.65
CA GLY A 133 -0.87 -2.98 22.61
C GLY A 133 -0.04 -3.18 21.34
N ILE A 134 -0.56 -3.91 20.35
CA ILE A 134 0.08 -4.15 19.05
C ILE A 134 -0.54 -3.22 18.01
N SER A 135 0.33 -2.59 17.24
CA SER A 135 -0.05 -1.74 16.12
C SER A 135 -0.39 -2.59 14.90
N ILE A 136 -1.64 -2.56 14.47
CA ILE A 136 -2.13 -3.24 13.27
C ILE A 136 -2.46 -2.19 12.21
N GLU A 137 -1.94 -2.37 11.00
CA GLU A 137 -2.20 -1.47 9.89
C GLU A 137 -3.47 -1.88 9.15
N VAL A 138 -4.33 -0.90 8.87
CA VAL A 138 -5.51 -1.07 8.02
C VAL A 138 -5.42 -0.08 6.89
N THR A 139 -5.48 -0.58 5.66
CA THR A 139 -5.33 0.22 4.46
C THR A 139 -6.58 0.12 3.59
N ALA A 140 -7.11 1.28 3.22
CA ALA A 140 -8.31 1.47 2.42
C ALA A 140 -8.14 2.66 1.46
N GLY A 141 -9.15 2.89 0.62
CA GLY A 141 -9.14 4.00 -0.34
C GLY A 141 -8.09 3.81 -1.45
N ARG A 142 -7.57 4.91 -2.01
CA ARG A 142 -6.66 4.87 -3.18
C ARG A 142 -5.23 4.43 -2.83
N ASN A 143 -5.10 3.27 -2.20
CA ASN A 143 -3.86 2.59 -1.85
C ASN A 143 -3.77 1.23 -2.56
N LEU A 144 -2.56 0.69 -2.65
CA LEU A 144 -2.29 -0.61 -3.25
C LEU A 144 -1.96 -1.65 -2.18
N ALA A 145 -2.54 -2.82 -2.33
CA ALA A 145 -2.18 -4.02 -1.59
C ALA A 145 -1.55 -5.02 -2.56
N TYR A 146 -0.25 -5.29 -2.43
CA TYR A 146 0.36 -6.37 -3.21
C TYR A 146 -0.22 -7.70 -2.76
N CYS A 147 -0.65 -8.51 -3.72
CA CYS A 147 -1.42 -9.72 -3.49
C CYS A 147 -0.87 -10.91 -4.28
N TYR A 148 -1.43 -12.09 -4.09
CA TYR A 148 -1.16 -13.23 -4.97
C TYR A 148 -1.44 -12.86 -6.45
N PRO A 149 -0.63 -13.28 -7.44
CA PRO A 149 0.53 -14.20 -7.37
C PRO A 149 1.89 -13.48 -7.24
N THR A 150 1.95 -12.31 -6.61
CA THR A 150 3.20 -11.53 -6.51
C THR A 150 4.34 -12.34 -5.91
N VAL A 151 5.49 -12.34 -6.59
CA VAL A 151 6.75 -12.91 -6.12
C VAL A 151 7.82 -11.82 -6.10
N THR A 152 8.60 -11.78 -5.02
CA THR A 152 9.79 -10.93 -4.87
C THR A 152 10.98 -11.76 -4.41
N GLU A 153 12.16 -11.14 -4.31
CA GLU A 153 13.36 -11.76 -3.73
C GLU A 153 13.15 -12.25 -2.29
N LYS A 154 12.17 -11.68 -1.57
CA LYS A 154 11.84 -12.08 -0.20
C LYS A 154 10.86 -13.25 -0.12
N GLY A 155 10.32 -13.70 -1.25
CA GLY A 155 9.30 -14.75 -1.30
C GLY A 155 8.03 -14.33 -2.06
N GLY A 156 7.03 -15.20 -2.03
CA GLY A 156 5.76 -15.01 -2.73
C GLY A 156 4.58 -14.83 -1.78
N TYR A 157 3.56 -14.13 -2.27
CA TYR A 157 2.24 -14.16 -1.67
C TYR A 157 1.57 -15.49 -1.99
N THR A 158 0.79 -16.04 -1.06
CA THR A 158 0.03 -17.29 -1.27
C THR A 158 -1.35 -17.20 -0.64
N PHE A 159 -2.38 -17.69 -1.33
CA PHE A 159 -3.71 -17.81 -0.73
C PHE A 159 -3.70 -18.83 0.40
N THR A 160 -4.29 -18.47 1.54
CA THR A 160 -4.51 -19.39 2.66
C THR A 160 -6.00 -19.65 2.91
N SER A 161 -6.88 -18.78 2.43
CA SER A 161 -8.32 -19.06 2.36
C SER A 161 -8.65 -19.82 1.07
N GLU A 162 -9.85 -20.42 1.01
CA GLU A 162 -10.45 -20.77 -0.28
C GLU A 162 -10.49 -19.50 -1.15
N LYS A 163 -10.31 -19.65 -2.47
CA LYS A 163 -10.33 -18.55 -3.47
C LYS A 163 -11.76 -18.02 -3.64
N THR A 164 -12.40 -17.61 -2.55
CA THR A 164 -13.80 -17.25 -2.50
C THR A 164 -13.98 -15.76 -2.70
N LEU A 165 -15.13 -15.41 -3.28
CA LEU A 165 -15.69 -14.07 -3.29
C LEU A 165 -15.61 -13.46 -1.90
N LEU A 166 -15.19 -12.21 -1.87
CA LEU A 166 -15.23 -11.40 -0.68
C LEU A 166 -16.67 -10.94 -0.46
N ASN A 167 -17.39 -11.76 0.28
CA ASN A 167 -18.79 -11.54 0.65
C ASN A 167 -18.91 -10.86 2.02
N THR A 168 -17.82 -10.79 2.78
CA THR A 168 -17.80 -10.20 4.12
C THR A 168 -17.88 -8.68 4.05
N ARG A 169 -18.90 -8.13 4.69
CA ARG A 169 -19.14 -6.70 4.87
C ARG A 169 -18.60 -6.22 6.22
N PRO A 170 -18.46 -4.91 6.47
CA PRO A 170 -17.96 -4.42 7.76
C PRO A 170 -18.85 -4.87 8.91
N GLU A 171 -20.16 -4.90 8.70
CA GLU A 171 -21.13 -5.38 9.70
C GLU A 171 -20.91 -6.85 10.11
N ASP A 172 -20.24 -7.65 9.27
CA ASP A 172 -19.85 -9.03 9.56
C ASP A 172 -18.51 -9.11 10.32
N LEU A 173 -17.84 -7.96 10.53
CA LEU A 173 -16.60 -7.81 11.27
C LEU A 173 -16.76 -6.90 12.51
N PRO A 174 -17.79 -7.10 13.36
CA PRO A 174 -18.13 -6.17 14.44
C PRO A 174 -17.00 -6.00 15.45
N GLU A 175 -16.23 -7.05 15.73
CA GLU A 175 -15.08 -7.02 16.65
C GLU A 175 -13.93 -6.18 16.08
N LEU A 176 -13.63 -6.34 14.78
CA LEU A 176 -12.64 -5.51 14.10
C LEU A 176 -13.12 -4.06 14.04
N LEU A 177 -14.40 -3.82 13.73
CA LEU A 177 -15.01 -2.50 13.73
C LEU A 177 -15.02 -1.84 15.10
N GLU A 178 -15.27 -2.57 16.19
CA GLU A 178 -15.22 -2.02 17.55
C GLU A 178 -13.80 -1.55 17.88
N VAL A 179 -12.79 -2.31 17.44
CA VAL A 179 -11.39 -1.95 17.59
C VAL A 179 -11.01 -0.78 16.67
N LEU A 180 -11.54 -0.72 15.44
CA LEU A 180 -11.36 0.40 14.49
C LEU A 180 -12.09 1.69 14.88
N ALA A 181 -13.25 1.57 15.52
CA ALA A 181 -14.09 2.69 15.95
C ALA A 181 -13.50 3.42 17.16
N ARG A 182 -12.54 2.81 17.86
CA ARG A 182 -11.76 3.51 18.88
C ARG A 182 -10.87 4.50 18.15
N PRO A 183 -11.12 5.83 18.27
CA PRO A 183 -10.30 6.81 17.57
C PRO A 183 -8.84 6.55 17.95
N PRO A 184 -7.91 6.56 16.97
CA PRO A 184 -6.51 6.40 17.30
C PRO A 184 -6.20 7.42 18.40
N LYS A 185 -5.54 6.97 19.48
CA LYS A 185 -4.88 7.92 20.39
C LYS A 185 -4.07 8.83 19.47
N LYS A 186 -4.46 10.11 19.41
CA LYS A 186 -3.86 11.10 18.52
C LYS A 186 -2.38 11.24 18.84
N GLU A 187 -1.55 10.35 18.35
CA GLU A 187 -0.14 10.64 18.11
C GLU A 187 -0.12 11.40 16.79
N CYS A 188 -0.29 12.72 16.91
CA CYS A 188 -0.15 13.77 15.90
C CYS A 188 0.34 13.30 14.52
N ILE A 189 -0.55 12.69 13.74
CA ILE A 189 -0.36 12.50 12.30
C ILE A 189 -0.34 13.91 11.71
N GLY A 190 0.76 14.24 11.03
CA GLY A 190 1.07 15.59 10.57
C GLY A 190 -0.14 16.28 9.94
N VAL A 191 -0.47 17.44 10.48
CA VAL A 191 -1.51 18.32 9.93
C VAL A 191 -1.13 18.62 8.48
N ARG A 192 -1.92 18.09 7.54
CA ARG A 192 -1.87 18.52 6.14
C ARG A 192 -2.43 19.94 6.12
N VAL A 193 -1.55 20.93 6.16
CA VAL A 193 -1.95 22.33 6.07
C VAL A 193 -2.48 22.54 4.65
N GLU A 194 -3.76 22.89 4.51
CA GLU A 194 -4.30 23.35 3.24
C GLU A 194 -3.55 24.60 2.79
N LEU A 195 -2.71 24.44 1.77
CA LEU A 195 -1.76 25.44 1.29
C LEU A 195 -2.39 26.54 0.46
N SER A 196 -3.70 26.77 0.58
CA SER A 196 -4.38 27.76 -0.25
C SER A 196 -3.97 29.20 0.06
N ARG A 197 -3.41 29.53 1.24
CA ARG A 197 -2.93 30.89 1.56
C ARG A 197 -1.86 30.95 2.68
N ILE A 198 -0.64 30.42 2.49
CA ILE A 198 0.47 30.77 3.40
C ILE A 198 1.12 32.06 2.91
N PRO A 199 1.07 33.18 3.66
CA PRO A 199 1.78 34.40 3.29
C PRO A 199 3.28 34.12 3.20
N SER A 200 3.95 34.65 2.18
CA SER A 200 5.40 34.44 1.94
C SER A 200 6.27 34.72 3.18
N LYS A 201 5.84 35.67 4.04
CA LYS A 201 6.49 36.02 5.31
C LYS A 201 6.50 34.89 6.36
N GLN A 202 5.58 33.92 6.29
CA GLN A 202 5.49 32.80 7.24
C GLN A 202 6.11 31.51 6.70
N MET A 203 6.41 31.45 5.40
CA MET A 203 6.88 30.25 4.71
C MET A 203 8.19 29.71 5.31
N ASN A 204 9.18 30.58 5.53
CA ASN A 204 10.46 30.20 6.13
C ASN A 204 10.32 29.72 7.57
N ARG A 205 9.38 30.25 8.35
CA ARG A 205 9.14 29.79 9.72
C ARG A 205 8.60 28.36 9.72
N ILE A 206 7.61 28.09 8.86
CA ILE A 206 6.99 26.78 8.74
C ILE A 206 7.99 25.73 8.24
N ILE A 207 8.81 26.06 7.24
CA ILE A 207 9.86 25.15 6.77
C ILE A 207 10.88 24.86 7.87
N ASN A 208 11.27 25.87 8.65
CA ASN A 208 12.16 25.65 9.81
C ASN A 208 11.54 24.73 10.86
N ASP A 209 10.22 24.85 11.11
CA ASP A 209 9.54 23.96 12.06
C ASP A 209 9.47 22.53 11.53
N PHE A 210 9.25 22.33 10.22
CA PHE A 210 9.34 21.02 9.56
C PHE A 210 10.76 20.45 9.62
N LEU A 211 11.78 21.27 9.36
CA LEU A 211 13.19 20.89 9.43
C LEU A 211 13.55 20.39 10.85
N ARG A 212 13.16 21.13 11.88
CA ARG A 212 13.39 20.74 13.29
C ARG A 212 12.70 19.41 13.63
N GLN A 213 11.47 19.23 13.17
CA GLN A 213 10.73 17.98 13.37
C GLN A 213 11.40 16.82 12.63
N ALA A 214 11.85 17.02 11.39
CA ALA A 214 12.53 16.02 10.60
C ALA A 214 13.84 15.57 11.25
N ILE A 215 14.68 16.52 11.70
CA ILE A 215 15.93 16.20 12.42
C ILE A 215 15.63 15.39 13.69
N ARG A 216 14.65 15.83 14.50
CA ARG A 216 14.25 15.10 15.70
C ARG A 216 13.78 13.68 15.39
N ARG A 217 12.97 13.51 14.34
CA ARG A 217 12.43 12.21 13.90
C ARG A 217 13.50 11.28 13.35
N ALA A 218 14.56 11.82 12.73
CA ALA A 218 15.63 11.02 12.16
C ALA A 218 16.28 10.06 13.18
N LYS A 219 16.29 10.44 14.47
CA LYS A 219 16.77 9.60 15.58
C LYS A 219 15.93 8.35 15.82
N TYR A 220 14.64 8.39 15.50
CA TYR A 220 13.68 7.31 15.82
C TYR A 220 13.33 6.47 14.60
N ILE A 221 13.12 7.10 13.44
CA ILE A 221 12.64 6.41 12.22
C ILE A 221 13.72 6.31 11.12
N GLY A 222 14.94 6.78 11.40
CA GLY A 222 16.06 6.77 10.48
C GLY A 222 16.12 7.99 9.55
N ARG A 223 17.36 8.38 9.17
CA ARG A 223 17.64 9.59 8.37
C ARG A 223 16.98 9.60 6.99
N ASN A 224 16.86 8.44 6.34
CA ASN A 224 16.31 8.35 4.99
C ASN A 224 14.79 8.53 4.99
N ASN A 225 14.10 7.87 5.94
CA ASN A 225 12.64 7.95 6.05
C ASN A 225 12.19 9.35 6.47
N SER A 226 12.87 9.95 7.47
CA SER A 226 12.55 11.32 7.90
C SER A 226 12.87 12.35 6.80
N GLY A 227 13.95 12.15 6.04
CA GLY A 227 14.32 13.00 4.90
C GLY A 227 13.31 12.92 3.76
N TYR A 228 12.77 11.74 3.46
CA TYR A 228 11.73 11.56 2.45
C TYR A 228 10.46 12.34 2.83
N VAL A 229 10.00 12.21 4.08
CA VAL A 229 8.83 12.94 4.57
C VAL A 229 9.03 14.45 4.47
N PHE A 230 10.22 14.94 4.87
CA PHE A 230 10.55 16.35 4.77
C PHE A 230 10.56 16.84 3.31
N ALA A 231 11.13 16.07 2.37
CA ALA A 231 11.11 16.39 0.95
C ALA A 231 9.68 16.47 0.39
N CYS A 232 8.78 15.58 0.80
CA CYS A 232 7.37 15.67 0.44
C CYS A 232 6.72 16.95 0.99
N GLN A 233 7.01 17.35 2.23
CA GLN A 233 6.48 18.60 2.79
C GLN A 233 6.98 19.84 2.03
N LEU A 234 8.26 19.87 1.61
CA LEU A 234 8.81 20.95 0.78
C LEU A 234 8.16 21.02 -0.60
N ARG A 235 7.94 19.85 -1.23
CA ARG A 235 7.22 19.76 -2.51
C ARG A 235 5.79 20.25 -2.37
N ASP A 236 5.10 19.83 -1.31
CA ASP A 236 3.71 20.23 -1.07
C ASP A 236 3.65 21.76 -0.87
N MET A 237 4.66 22.35 -0.22
CA MET A 237 4.84 23.80 -0.13
C MET A 237 5.16 24.53 -1.45
N ARG A 238 5.19 23.82 -2.58
CA ARG A 238 5.45 24.36 -3.93
C ARG A 238 6.80 25.09 -4.06
N LEU A 239 7.81 24.68 -3.29
CA LEU A 239 9.17 25.14 -3.48
C LEU A 239 9.71 24.61 -4.82
N THR A 240 10.51 25.41 -5.52
CA THR A 240 11.28 24.90 -6.66
C THR A 240 12.32 23.89 -6.18
N TYR A 241 12.87 23.12 -7.12
CA TYR A 241 13.92 22.15 -6.79
C TYR A 241 15.12 22.83 -6.12
N GLU A 242 15.56 23.99 -6.63
CA GLU A 242 16.68 24.76 -6.09
C GLU A 242 16.40 25.23 -4.67
N GLN A 243 15.18 25.70 -4.42
CA GLN A 243 14.76 26.15 -3.09
C GLN A 243 14.68 24.97 -2.10
N ALA A 244 14.13 23.84 -2.52
CA ALA A 244 14.03 22.64 -1.70
C ALA A 244 15.41 22.05 -1.38
N ALA A 245 16.36 22.08 -2.34
CA ALA A 245 17.72 21.59 -2.14
C ALA A 245 18.45 22.30 -0.99
N ILE A 246 18.28 23.62 -0.85
CA ILE A 246 18.86 24.40 0.28
C ILE A 246 18.38 23.86 1.63
N TRP A 247 17.11 23.48 1.73
CA TRP A 247 16.54 22.94 2.97
C TRP A 247 16.94 21.49 3.22
N MET A 248 17.07 20.68 2.16
CA MET A 248 17.58 19.32 2.27
C MET A 248 19.05 19.27 2.70
N LEU A 249 19.86 20.25 2.30
CA LEU A 249 21.24 20.42 2.80
C LEU A 249 21.26 20.72 4.30
N LYS A 250 20.44 21.67 4.76
CA LYS A 250 20.30 21.95 6.20
C LYS A 250 19.82 20.75 7.00
N TYR A 251 18.92 19.95 6.43
CA TYR A 251 18.48 18.69 7.05
C TYR A 251 19.66 17.72 7.17
N GLN A 252 20.44 17.54 6.10
CA GLN A 252 21.62 16.67 6.10
C GLN A 252 22.67 17.11 7.13
N GLU A 253 22.94 18.41 7.24
CA GLU A 253 23.82 18.97 8.27
C GLU A 253 23.31 18.67 9.68
N GLY A 254 22.01 18.87 9.92
CA GLY A 254 21.41 18.71 11.24
C GLY A 254 21.28 17.25 11.72
N VAL A 255 21.25 16.26 10.82
CA VAL A 255 21.22 14.83 11.19
C VAL A 255 22.60 14.18 11.28
N ASN A 256 23.65 14.88 10.82
CA ASN A 256 25.04 14.44 10.94
C ASN A 256 25.71 14.94 12.24
N GLN A 257 25.02 15.76 13.04
CA GLN A 257 25.39 16.19 14.39
C GLN A 257 24.79 15.26 15.44
#